data_AF-A0A8I6YN88-F1
#
_entry.id   AF-A0A8I6YN88-F1
#
_cell.length_a   1.000
_cell.length_b   1.000
_cell.length_c   1.000
_cell.angle_alpha   90.00
_cell.angle_beta   90.00
_cell.angle_gamma   90.00
#
_symmetry.space_group_name_H-M   'P 1'
#
loop_
_entity.id
_entity.type
_entity.pdbx_description
1 polymer ?
#
loop_
_entity_poly.entity_id
_entity_poly.type
_entity_poly.pdbx_seq_one_letter_code
_entity_poly.pdbx_strand_id
1 'polypeptide(L)'
;MKAILLLVFAFPFLGAAGERCPGVPSLPVEAACRKACGTKLMHDMCMDTLRGGFHPSPSIHIEVTEYALLAAHHALESYGATAAAASELLRNRSLAGDERAAYNTCLTEYSYAVQCMDHVAGDMLPRCRFAGLGEQYVHCVAYVEGCRDRLVWLKSSPLYTMNLVDRNKALLAYSIAQLLGSI
;
A
#
# COMPACT_ATOMS: atom_id res chain seq x y z
N MET A 1 1.35 -35.72 0.98
CA MET A 1 1.83 -34.35 0.71
C MET A 1 0.84 -33.69 -0.24
N LYS A 2 0.03 -32.75 0.23
CA LYS A 2 -0.92 -32.00 -0.61
C LYS A 2 -0.25 -30.67 -0.97
N ALA A 3 0.10 -30.50 -2.24
CA ALA A 3 0.55 -29.22 -2.76
C ALA A 3 -0.64 -28.25 -2.75
N ILE A 4 -0.54 -27.19 -1.94
CA ILE A 4 -1.51 -26.10 -1.95
C ILE A 4 -1.11 -25.19 -3.11
N LEU A 5 -1.94 -25.18 -4.16
CA LEU A 5 -1.78 -24.30 -5.31
C LEU A 5 -2.15 -22.87 -4.88
N LEU A 6 -1.15 -22.03 -4.65
CA LEU A 6 -1.34 -20.60 -4.43
C LEU A 6 -1.76 -19.95 -5.76
N LEU A 7 -3.06 -19.73 -5.94
CA LEU A 7 -3.60 -18.90 -7.02
C LEU A 7 -3.24 -17.44 -6.74
N VAL A 8 -2.12 -17.00 -7.32
CA VAL A 8 -1.80 -15.57 -7.43
C VAL A 8 -2.73 -14.99 -8.48
N PHE A 9 -3.80 -14.33 -8.05
CA PHE A 9 -4.61 -13.50 -8.94
C PHE A 9 -3.77 -12.29 -9.36
N ALA A 10 -3.08 -12.39 -10.48
CA ALA A 10 -2.58 -11.22 -11.19
C ALA A 10 -3.81 -10.52 -11.77
N PHE A 11 -4.33 -9.51 -11.08
CA PHE A 11 -5.27 -8.57 -11.70
C PHE A 11 -4.47 -7.80 -12.76
N PRO A 12 -4.77 -7.97 -14.06
CA PRO A 12 -4.20 -7.07 -15.03
C PRO A 12 -4.75 -5.69 -14.71
N PHE A 13 -3.88 -4.78 -14.26
CA PHE A 13 -4.17 -3.35 -14.34
C PHE A 13 -4.31 -3.03 -15.83
N LEU A 14 -5.53 -3.19 -16.36
CA LEU A 14 -5.91 -2.45 -17.55
C LEU A 14 -5.89 -1.00 -17.11
N GLY A 15 -4.81 -0.29 -17.44
CA GLY A 15 -4.77 1.16 -17.33
C GLY A 15 -6.01 1.69 -18.01
N ALA A 16 -7.00 2.09 -17.21
CA ALA A 16 -8.11 2.84 -17.72
C ALA A 16 -7.49 4.03 -18.43
N ALA A 17 -7.88 4.28 -19.68
CA ALA A 17 -7.54 5.53 -20.33
C ALA A 17 -8.32 6.65 -19.59
N GLY A 18 -7.90 6.93 -18.36
CA GLY A 18 -8.30 8.10 -17.61
C GLY A 18 -7.74 9.31 -18.32
N GLU A 19 -8.46 10.43 -18.23
CA GLU A 19 -7.91 11.70 -18.64
C GLU A 19 -6.61 11.94 -17.84
N ARG A 20 -5.53 12.20 -18.58
CA ARG A 20 -4.24 12.56 -17.99
C ARG A 20 -4.42 13.73 -17.02
N CYS A 21 -3.77 13.64 -15.86
CA CYS A 21 -3.84 14.71 -14.88
C CYS A 21 -3.03 15.93 -15.35
N PRO A 22 -3.64 17.13 -15.40
CA PRO A 22 -2.94 18.32 -15.85
C PRO A 22 -1.67 18.59 -15.04
N GLY A 23 -0.56 18.80 -15.73
CA GLY A 23 0.73 19.18 -15.12
C GLY A 23 1.51 18.03 -14.48
N VAL A 24 1.02 16.79 -14.51
CA VAL A 24 1.73 15.64 -13.95
C VAL A 24 2.83 15.17 -14.91
N PRO A 25 4.08 14.95 -14.46
CA PRO A 25 5.14 14.47 -15.32
C PRO A 25 4.94 13.01 -15.73
N SER A 26 5.46 12.65 -16.90
CA SER A 26 5.64 11.25 -17.30
C SER A 26 7.09 10.82 -17.19
N LEU A 27 7.33 9.71 -16.50
CA LEU A 27 8.67 9.19 -16.21
C LEU A 27 8.75 7.71 -16.60
N PRO A 28 9.93 7.19 -16.95
CA PRO A 28 10.18 5.76 -16.93
C PRO A 28 10.13 5.23 -15.49
N VAL A 29 9.71 3.96 -15.32
CA VAL A 29 9.58 3.27 -14.02
C VAL A 29 10.80 3.49 -13.12
N GLU A 30 11.98 3.21 -13.66
CA GLU A 30 13.25 3.32 -12.94
C GLU A 30 13.55 4.76 -12.51
N ALA A 31 13.19 5.77 -13.32
CA ALA A 31 13.38 7.17 -12.96
C ALA A 31 12.40 7.61 -11.86
N ALA A 32 11.15 7.13 -11.89
CA ALA A 32 10.18 7.38 -10.83
C ALA A 32 10.64 6.76 -9.51
N CYS A 33 11.05 5.49 -9.51
CA CYS A 33 11.51 4.82 -8.29
C CYS A 33 12.76 5.46 -7.69
N ARG A 34 13.73 5.88 -8.50
CA ARG A 34 14.91 6.61 -8.01
C ARG A 34 14.57 7.97 -7.40
N LYS A 35 13.57 8.68 -7.93
CA LYS A 35 13.15 9.97 -7.38
C LYS A 35 12.32 9.82 -6.11
N ALA A 36 11.45 8.81 -6.05
CA ALA A 36 10.57 8.58 -4.90
C ALA A 36 11.34 8.02 -3.69
N CYS A 37 12.33 7.16 -3.90
CA CYS A 37 12.91 6.34 -2.84
C CYS A 37 14.31 6.81 -2.42
N GLY A 38 14.49 7.07 -1.12
CA GLY A 38 15.79 7.45 -0.54
C GLY A 38 16.69 6.29 -0.11
N THR A 39 16.20 5.04 -0.16
CA THR A 39 16.95 3.85 0.28
C THR A 39 16.88 2.73 -0.76
N LYS A 40 17.88 1.84 -0.77
CA LYS A 40 17.89 0.67 -1.67
C LYS A 40 16.67 -0.24 -1.47
N LEU A 41 16.29 -0.50 -0.21
CA LEU A 41 15.13 -1.34 0.09
C LEU A 41 13.85 -0.80 -0.53
N MET A 42 13.60 0.51 -0.38
CA MET A 42 12.41 1.15 -0.93
C MET A 42 12.47 1.24 -2.46
N HIS A 43 13.65 1.45 -3.03
CA HIS A 43 13.84 1.44 -4.48
C HIS A 43 13.55 0.06 -5.08
N ASP A 44 14.11 -1.01 -4.51
CA ASP A 44 13.86 -2.39 -4.97
C ASP A 44 12.37 -2.73 -4.88
N MET A 45 11.72 -2.38 -3.76
CA MET A 45 10.29 -2.57 -3.56
C MET A 45 9.44 -1.75 -4.55
N CYS A 46 9.83 -0.51 -4.86
CA CYS A 46 9.19 0.30 -5.88
C CYS A 46 9.27 -0.37 -7.25
N MET A 47 10.46 -0.85 -7.63
CA MET A 47 10.67 -1.52 -8.91
C MET A 47 9.81 -2.77 -9.03
N ASP A 48 9.74 -3.59 -7.98
CA ASP A 48 8.92 -4.80 -7.98
C ASP A 48 7.43 -4.48 -8.05
N THR A 49 6.98 -3.46 -7.31
CA THR A 49 5.59 -2.99 -7.35
C THR A 49 5.21 -2.51 -8.75
N LEU A 50 6.00 -1.63 -9.36
CA LEU A 50 5.66 -1.05 -10.66
C LEU A 50 5.84 -2.02 -11.83
N ARG A 51 6.75 -2.99 -11.74
CA ARG A 51 6.88 -4.07 -12.75
C ARG A 51 5.65 -4.96 -12.82
N GLY A 52 4.84 -5.01 -11.77
CA GLY A 52 3.56 -5.71 -11.78
C GLY A 52 2.54 -5.12 -12.77
N GLY A 53 2.65 -3.83 -13.09
CA GLY A 53 1.75 -3.14 -14.03
C GLY A 53 2.43 -2.56 -15.27
N PHE A 54 3.74 -2.32 -15.25
CA PHE A 54 4.42 -1.53 -16.28
C PHE A 54 5.76 -2.14 -16.71
N HIS A 55 6.02 -2.09 -18.03
CA HIS A 55 7.30 -2.52 -18.58
C HIS A 55 8.41 -1.49 -18.24
N PRO A 56 9.56 -1.88 -17.66
CA PRO A 56 10.58 -0.96 -17.15
C PRO A 56 11.51 -0.38 -18.23
N SER A 57 11.03 -0.24 -19.48
CA SER A 57 11.84 0.32 -20.56
C SER A 57 12.14 1.80 -20.30
N PRO A 58 13.39 2.26 -20.49
CA PRO A 58 13.72 3.68 -20.41
C PRO A 58 13.03 4.53 -21.49
N SER A 59 12.52 3.92 -22.57
CA SER A 59 11.79 4.61 -23.64
C SER A 59 10.29 4.76 -23.40
N ILE A 60 9.75 4.06 -22.40
CA ILE A 60 8.32 4.11 -22.06
C ILE A 60 8.16 5.08 -20.90
N HIS A 61 7.41 6.15 -21.13
CA HIS A 61 7.08 7.15 -20.12
C HIS A 61 5.62 6.99 -19.75
N ILE A 62 5.35 6.76 -18.47
CA ILE A 62 3.99 6.69 -17.92
C ILE A 62 3.81 7.89 -16.99
N GLU A 63 2.62 8.47 -17.01
CA GLU A 63 2.26 9.53 -16.07
C GLU A 63 2.35 9.03 -14.63
N VAL A 64 2.95 9.83 -13.75
CA VAL A 64 3.17 9.45 -12.34
C VAL A 64 1.87 9.09 -11.62
N THR A 65 0.72 9.63 -12.02
CA THR A 65 -0.60 9.29 -11.47
C THR A 65 -0.87 7.78 -11.53
N GLU A 66 -0.49 7.11 -12.62
CA GLU A 66 -0.67 5.66 -12.80
C GLU A 66 0.21 4.86 -11.83
N TYR A 67 1.44 5.33 -11.59
CA TYR A 67 2.34 4.71 -10.61
C TYR A 67 1.82 4.90 -9.18
N ALA A 68 1.31 6.09 -8.85
CA ALA A 68 0.72 6.38 -7.55
C ALA A 68 -0.54 5.52 -7.32
N LEU A 69 -1.38 5.37 -8.34
CA LEU A 69 -2.60 4.56 -8.29
C LEU A 69 -2.28 3.09 -8.06
N LEU A 70 -1.34 2.52 -8.84
CA LEU A 70 -0.90 1.14 -8.68
C LEU A 70 -0.33 0.89 -7.26
N ALA A 71 0.52 1.79 -6.76
CA ALA A 71 1.08 1.68 -5.42
C ALA A 71 0.03 1.79 -4.31
N ALA A 72 -0.94 2.70 -4.46
CA ALA A 72 -2.05 2.85 -3.52
C ALA A 72 -2.94 1.60 -3.47
N HIS A 73 -3.26 1.00 -4.63
CA HIS A 73 -3.99 -0.26 -4.68
C HIS A 73 -3.21 -1.42 -4.06
N HIS A 74 -1.90 -1.54 -4.31
CA HIS A 74 -1.09 -2.57 -3.66
C HIS A 74 -1.01 -2.41 -2.14
N ALA A 75 -1.03 -1.18 -1.62
CA ALA A 75 -1.14 -0.91 -0.19
C ALA A 75 -2.53 -1.32 0.33
N LEU A 76 -3.60 -0.89 -0.35
CA LEU A 76 -4.99 -1.23 -0.01
C LEU A 76 -5.23 -2.76 0.04
N GLU A 77 -4.76 -3.50 -0.95
CA GLU A 77 -4.83 -4.97 -0.99
C GLU A 77 -4.10 -5.60 0.20
N SER A 78 -2.93 -5.05 0.54
CA SER A 78 -2.13 -5.50 1.68
C SER A 78 -2.87 -5.30 3.00
N TYR A 79 -3.48 -4.13 3.18
CA TYR A 79 -4.28 -3.81 4.37
C TYR A 79 -5.47 -4.77 4.51
N GLY A 80 -6.17 -5.04 3.40
CA GLY A 80 -7.25 -6.03 3.37
C GLY A 80 -6.78 -7.44 3.75
N ALA A 81 -5.62 -7.86 3.25
CA ALA A 81 -5.03 -9.16 3.60
C ALA A 81 -4.67 -9.25 5.09
N THR A 82 -4.10 -8.19 5.68
CA THR A 82 -3.78 -8.15 7.11
C THR A 82 -5.03 -8.12 7.98
N ALA A 83 -6.06 -7.36 7.60
CA ALA A 83 -7.35 -7.38 8.27
C ALA A 83 -7.99 -8.78 8.25
N ALA A 84 -7.94 -9.46 7.11
CA ALA A 84 -8.44 -10.83 6.97
C ALA A 84 -7.65 -11.82 7.85
N ALA A 85 -6.32 -11.70 7.88
CA ALA A 85 -5.48 -12.53 8.74
C ALA A 85 -5.76 -12.28 10.24
N ALA A 86 -5.94 -11.04 10.65
CA ALA A 86 -6.31 -10.70 12.02
C ALA A 86 -7.67 -11.30 12.41
N SER A 87 -8.66 -11.19 11.52
CA SER A 87 -9.98 -11.79 11.69
C SER A 87 -9.91 -13.31 11.83
N GLU A 88 -9.09 -13.99 11.02
CA GLU A 88 -8.88 -15.44 11.12
C GLU A 88 -8.22 -15.83 12.44
N LEU A 89 -7.15 -15.15 12.86
CA LEU A 89 -6.45 -15.42 14.12
C LEU A 89 -7.38 -15.26 15.34
N LEU A 90 -8.30 -14.29 15.30
CA LEU A 90 -9.27 -14.06 16.37
C LEU A 90 -10.29 -15.19 16.54
N ARG A 91 -10.46 -16.07 15.54
CA ARG A 91 -11.31 -17.27 15.63
C ARG A 91 -10.70 -18.34 16.54
N ASN A 92 -9.39 -18.29 16.78
CA ASN A 92 -8.74 -19.19 17.73
C ASN A 92 -9.23 -18.89 19.16
N ARG A 93 -9.97 -19.84 19.75
CA ARG A 93 -10.54 -19.69 21.10
C ARG A 93 -9.50 -19.71 22.21
N SER A 94 -8.30 -20.21 21.93
CA SER A 94 -7.18 -20.22 22.88
C SER A 94 -6.47 -18.88 22.95
N LEU A 95 -6.72 -17.97 21.99
CA LEU A 95 -6.17 -16.62 21.99
C LEU A 95 -6.81 -15.79 23.11
N ALA A 96 -6.00 -15.25 24.02
CA ALA A 96 -6.48 -14.55 25.21
C ALA A 96 -5.59 -13.35 25.56
N GLY A 97 -6.05 -12.55 26.53
CA GLY A 97 -5.29 -11.44 27.09
C GLY A 97 -4.84 -10.41 26.06
N ASP A 98 -3.61 -9.92 26.24
CA ASP A 98 -3.03 -8.83 25.45
C ASP A 98 -2.91 -9.16 23.96
N GLU A 99 -2.66 -10.42 23.60
CA GLU A 99 -2.56 -10.83 22.19
C GLU A 99 -3.92 -10.68 21.48
N ARG A 100 -5.00 -11.12 22.14
CA ARG A 100 -6.36 -10.94 21.62
C ARG A 100 -6.75 -9.48 21.54
N ALA A 101 -6.40 -8.67 22.54
CA ALA A 101 -6.67 -7.24 22.55
C ALA A 101 -5.91 -6.51 21.43
N ALA A 102 -4.64 -6.88 21.19
CA ALA A 102 -3.83 -6.35 20.10
C ALA A 102 -4.45 -6.68 18.73
N TYR A 103 -4.87 -7.93 18.51
CA TYR A 103 -5.46 -8.34 17.23
C TYR A 103 -6.81 -7.67 16.96
N ASN A 104 -7.65 -7.50 17.99
CA ASN A 104 -8.89 -6.71 17.85
C ASN A 104 -8.60 -5.25 17.50
N THR A 105 -7.61 -4.63 18.17
CA THR A 105 -7.19 -3.26 17.84
C THR A 105 -6.72 -3.18 16.39
N CYS A 106 -5.84 -4.09 15.96
CA CYS A 106 -5.39 -4.15 14.58
C CYS A 106 -6.56 -4.29 13.59
N LEU A 107 -7.55 -5.14 13.87
CA LEU A 107 -8.72 -5.28 13.00
C LEU A 107 -9.48 -3.96 12.85
N THR A 108 -9.67 -3.22 13.95
CA THR A 108 -10.30 -1.88 13.92
C THR A 108 -9.45 -0.88 13.13
N GLU A 109 -8.16 -0.78 13.44
CA GLU A 109 -7.23 0.13 12.77
C GLU A 109 -7.15 -0.14 11.26
N TYR A 110 -7.04 -1.41 10.84
CA TYR A 110 -7.03 -1.76 9.42
C TYR A 110 -8.37 -1.47 8.73
N SER A 111 -9.50 -1.51 9.44
CA SER A 111 -10.78 -1.11 8.84
C SER A 111 -10.77 0.38 8.45
N TYR A 112 -10.11 1.23 9.24
CA TYR A 112 -9.91 2.64 8.92
C TYR A 112 -8.83 2.84 7.86
N ALA A 113 -7.72 2.11 7.93
CA ALA A 113 -6.66 2.16 6.93
C ALA A 113 -7.16 1.79 5.52
N VAL A 114 -8.01 0.75 5.43
CA VAL A 114 -8.67 0.31 4.18
C VAL A 114 -9.56 1.42 3.63
N GLN A 115 -10.47 1.97 4.43
CA GLN A 115 -11.36 3.06 3.98
C GLN A 115 -10.56 4.29 3.55
N CYS A 116 -9.50 4.63 4.29
CA CYS A 116 -8.65 5.78 4.01
C CYS A 116 -7.90 5.63 2.69
N MET A 117 -7.27 4.47 2.45
CA MET A 117 -6.52 4.22 1.21
C MET A 117 -7.45 3.97 0.01
N ASP A 118 -8.65 3.42 0.24
CA ASP A 118 -9.70 3.33 -0.78
C ASP A 118 -10.15 4.73 -1.24
N HIS A 119 -10.28 5.70 -0.32
CA HIS A 119 -10.53 7.09 -0.72
C HIS A 119 -9.40 7.67 -1.59
N VAL A 120 -8.14 7.39 -1.25
CA VAL A 120 -6.98 7.82 -2.05
C VAL A 120 -7.01 7.19 -3.45
N ALA A 121 -7.15 5.86 -3.52
CA ALA A 121 -7.07 5.10 -4.77
C ALA A 121 -8.33 5.22 -5.63
N GLY A 122 -9.51 5.29 -5.02
CA GLY A 122 -10.81 5.26 -5.69
C GLY A 122 -11.40 6.64 -5.99
N ASP A 123 -10.95 7.70 -5.31
CA ASP A 123 -11.50 9.05 -5.52
C ASP A 123 -10.43 10.11 -5.80
N MET A 124 -9.40 10.24 -4.95
CA MET A 124 -8.46 11.36 -5.07
C MET A 124 -7.58 11.25 -6.32
N LEU A 125 -6.85 10.13 -6.47
CA LEU A 125 -5.92 9.92 -7.59
C LEU A 125 -6.63 9.87 -8.95
N PRO A 126 -7.73 9.09 -9.15
CA PRO A 126 -8.38 9.00 -10.46
C PRO A 126 -9.04 10.30 -10.92
N ARG A 127 -9.30 11.24 -10.00
CA ARG A 127 -9.89 12.54 -10.29
C ARG A 127 -8.88 13.69 -10.23
N CYS A 128 -7.59 13.39 -10.14
CA CYS A 128 -6.50 14.37 -10.06
C CYS A 128 -6.66 15.36 -8.90
N ARG A 129 -7.29 14.93 -7.79
CA ARG A 129 -7.48 15.76 -6.59
C ARG A 129 -6.25 15.66 -5.69
N PHE A 130 -5.25 16.47 -5.97
CA PHE A 130 -3.97 16.43 -5.25
C PHE A 130 -3.91 17.36 -4.04
N ALA A 131 -4.82 18.34 -3.94
CA ALA A 131 -4.91 19.19 -2.76
C ALA A 131 -5.23 18.36 -1.51
N GLY A 132 -4.38 18.45 -0.49
CA GLY A 132 -4.50 17.68 0.76
C GLY A 132 -4.14 16.19 0.64
N LEU A 133 -3.64 15.74 -0.52
CA LEU A 133 -3.31 14.32 -0.72
C LEU A 133 -2.17 13.86 0.21
N GLY A 134 -1.17 14.70 0.47
CA GLY A 134 -0.10 14.34 1.41
C GLY A 134 -0.61 14.17 2.83
N GLU A 135 -1.46 15.07 3.32
CA GLU A 135 -2.12 14.97 4.62
C GLU A 135 -2.98 13.70 4.72
N GLN A 136 -3.71 13.38 3.65
CA GLN A 136 -4.51 12.15 3.58
C GLN A 136 -3.63 10.90 3.70
N TYR A 137 -2.49 10.83 3.01
CA TYR A 137 -1.55 9.70 3.15
C TYR A 137 -1.01 9.58 4.58
N VAL A 138 -0.59 10.70 5.20
CA VAL A 138 -0.11 10.72 6.59
C VAL A 138 -1.21 10.20 7.53
N HIS A 139 -2.45 10.61 7.31
CA HIS A 139 -3.60 10.13 8.07
C HIS A 139 -3.82 8.61 7.87
N CYS A 140 -3.74 8.10 6.64
CA CYS A 140 -3.87 6.66 6.38
C CYS A 140 -2.76 5.83 7.04
N VAL A 141 -1.52 6.32 7.01
CA VAL A 141 -0.37 5.65 7.65
C VAL A 141 -0.56 5.57 9.17
N ALA A 142 -1.18 6.58 9.80
CA ALA A 142 -1.40 6.60 11.24
C ALA A 142 -2.23 5.40 11.74
N TYR A 143 -3.21 4.92 10.96
CA TYR A 143 -3.97 3.72 11.31
C TYR A 143 -3.10 2.44 11.27
N VAL A 144 -2.21 2.32 10.27
CA VAL A 144 -1.25 1.20 10.20
C VAL A 144 -0.30 1.23 11.42
N GLU A 145 0.13 2.42 11.84
CA GLU A 145 0.93 2.62 13.05
C GLU A 145 0.16 2.30 14.34
N GLY A 146 -1.14 2.59 14.41
CA GLY A 146 -1.99 2.26 15.55
C GLY A 146 -2.00 0.75 15.85
N CYS A 147 -2.03 -0.08 14.80
CA CYS A 147 -1.84 -1.53 14.95
C CYS A 147 -0.39 -1.88 15.38
N ARG A 148 0.62 -1.26 14.76
CA ARG A 148 2.04 -1.48 15.09
C ARG A 148 2.33 -1.29 16.58
N ASP A 149 1.76 -0.25 17.18
CA ASP A 149 1.99 0.10 18.59
C ASP A 149 1.46 -0.99 19.55
N ARG A 150 0.48 -1.79 19.11
CA ARG A 150 0.04 -2.98 19.86
C ARG A 150 0.90 -4.21 19.58
N LEU A 151 1.38 -4.35 18.36
CA LEU A 151 2.17 -5.52 17.93
C LEU A 151 3.66 -5.45 18.30
N VAL A 152 4.20 -4.28 18.67
CA VAL A 152 5.63 -4.10 18.98
C VAL A 152 6.13 -5.01 20.11
N TRP A 153 5.22 -5.42 21.01
CA TRP A 153 5.48 -6.36 22.10
C TRP A 153 5.26 -7.82 21.71
N LEU A 154 4.66 -8.08 20.54
CA LEU A 154 4.28 -9.38 20.00
C LEU A 154 5.08 -9.69 18.72
N LYS A 155 6.40 -9.52 18.75
CA LYS A 155 7.26 -9.62 17.55
C LYS A 155 7.23 -10.98 16.86
N SER A 156 6.88 -12.05 17.57
CA SER A 156 6.69 -13.38 17.00
C SER A 156 5.32 -13.57 16.33
N SER A 157 4.41 -12.61 16.47
CA SER A 157 3.10 -12.64 15.82
C SER A 157 3.27 -12.54 14.31
N PRO A 158 2.52 -13.35 13.52
CA PRO A 158 2.48 -13.19 12.08
C PRO A 158 1.98 -11.79 11.66
N LEU A 159 1.08 -11.17 12.45
CA LEU A 159 0.58 -9.83 12.15
C LEU A 159 1.66 -8.76 12.26
N TYR A 160 2.68 -8.94 13.12
CA TYR A 160 3.77 -7.96 13.23
C TYR A 160 4.53 -7.86 11.91
N THR A 161 4.87 -8.99 11.30
CA THR A 161 5.53 -9.02 9.99
C THR A 161 4.65 -8.43 8.89
N MET A 162 3.36 -8.76 8.87
CA MET A 162 2.42 -8.21 7.90
C MET A 162 2.27 -6.69 8.03
N ASN A 163 2.17 -6.18 9.26
CA ASN A 163 2.09 -4.76 9.54
C ASN A 163 3.34 -3.98 9.08
N LEU A 164 4.54 -4.56 9.23
CA LEU A 164 5.76 -3.95 8.69
C LEU A 164 5.74 -3.87 7.16
N VAL A 165 5.22 -4.89 6.48
CA VAL A 165 5.04 -4.87 5.02
C VAL A 165 4.05 -3.80 4.62
N ASP A 166 2.92 -3.70 5.32
CA ASP A 166 1.89 -2.70 5.06
C ASP A 166 2.42 -1.28 5.24
N ARG A 167 3.19 -1.03 6.30
CA ARG A 167 3.85 0.25 6.53
C ARG A 167 4.77 0.62 5.37
N ASN A 168 5.60 -0.31 4.89
CA ASN A 168 6.49 -0.05 3.76
C ASN A 168 5.69 0.24 2.48
N LYS A 169 4.58 -0.44 2.23
CA LYS A 169 3.70 -0.16 1.08
C LYS A 169 3.02 1.20 1.18
N ALA A 170 2.57 1.57 2.38
CA ALA A 170 2.00 2.87 2.67
C ALA A 170 3.00 4.00 2.35
N LEU A 171 4.23 3.86 2.87
CA LEU A 171 5.31 4.81 2.66
C LEU A 171 5.74 4.87 1.20
N LEU A 172 5.77 3.74 0.49
CA LEU A 172 6.04 3.70 -0.95
C LEU A 172 4.97 4.47 -1.73
N ALA A 173 3.70 4.20 -1.47
CA ALA A 173 2.59 4.89 -2.14
C ALA A 173 2.66 6.40 -1.91
N TYR A 174 2.88 6.83 -0.67
CA TYR A 174 3.09 8.25 -0.34
C TYR A 174 4.31 8.84 -1.06
N SER A 175 5.45 8.13 -1.07
CA SER A 175 6.68 8.61 -1.70
C SER A 175 6.56 8.76 -3.22
N ILE A 176 5.80 7.89 -3.89
CA ILE A 176 5.49 8.03 -5.32
C ILE A 176 4.52 9.19 -5.54
N ALA A 177 3.52 9.36 -4.68
CA ALA A 177 2.55 10.46 -4.79
C ALA A 177 3.22 11.84 -4.65
N GLN A 178 4.30 11.97 -3.89
CA GLN A 178 5.10 13.20 -3.81
C GLN A 178 5.70 13.65 -5.16
N LEU A 179 5.72 12.77 -6.17
CA LEU A 179 6.14 13.12 -7.53
C LEU A 179 5.03 13.80 -8.36
N LEU A 180 3.78 13.84 -7.86
CA LEU A 180 2.64 14.49 -8.52
C LEU A 180 2.68 16.03 -8.41
N GLY A 181 3.53 16.56 -7.52
CA GLY A 181 3.65 17.98 -7.21
C GLY A 181 3.85 18.20 -5.71
N SER A 182 3.83 19.45 -5.25
CA SER A 182 3.79 19.75 -3.82
C SER A 182 2.43 19.35 -3.25
N ILE A 183 2.36 18.14 -2.67
CA ILE A 183 1.16 17.57 -2.03
C ILE A 183 1.34 17.35 -0.54
#